data_AF-A0A1I5UK21-F1
#
_entry.id   AF-A0A1I5UK21-F1
#
_cell.length_a   1.000
_cell.length_b   1.000
_cell.length_c   1.000
_cell.angle_alpha   90.00
_cell.angle_beta   90.00
_cell.angle_gamma   90.00
#
_symmetry.space_group_name_H-M   'P 1'
#
loop_
_entity.id
_entity.type
_entity.pdbx_description
1 polymer ?
#
loop_
_entity_poly.entity_id
_entity_poly.type
_entity_poly.pdbx_seq_one_letter_code
_entity_poly.pdbx_strand_id
1 'polypeptide(L)'
;MNKIGFTLFLIIILSFMACSTQNEVGTNGLNGGIGIDILSENIGKTKEVVFKSLNLKEGKNVELSDKMAGAYILKDEQKFYGEDFLLALNFDANNDKMYGFMYIKDFEDNLKDGYNLTKKLYQDLTKEYGDPTTYPESPNSISKIPSYEELATDRISHYMETWKVNDEISVTLEMKYIPDTGIRIAVQYAVLVPTTRTRG
;
A
#
# COMPACT_ATOMS: atom_id res chain seq x y z
N MET A 1 72.08 22.57 -30.30
CA MET A 1 71.83 22.80 -28.85
C MET A 1 70.33 22.95 -28.65
N ASN A 2 69.80 22.05 -27.81
CA ASN A 2 68.46 21.95 -27.23
C ASN A 2 67.64 23.25 -27.14
N LYS A 3 66.34 23.18 -27.42
CA LYS A 3 65.32 22.94 -26.38
C LYS A 3 63.93 22.71 -26.96
N ILE A 4 63.37 21.61 -26.48
CA ILE A 4 61.97 21.17 -26.53
C ILE A 4 61.07 22.29 -26.00
N GLY A 5 60.01 22.60 -26.74
CA GLY A 5 58.90 23.46 -26.30
C GLY A 5 57.58 22.75 -26.58
N PHE A 6 57.29 21.77 -25.73
CA PHE A 6 56.04 21.02 -25.70
C PHE A 6 54.98 21.92 -25.04
N THR A 7 53.90 22.29 -25.74
CA THR A 7 52.78 23.00 -25.12
C THR A 7 51.46 22.38 -25.58
N LEU A 8 51.12 21.32 -24.86
CA LEU A 8 49.81 20.92 -24.35
C LEU A 8 48.56 21.47 -25.07
N PHE A 9 47.99 20.65 -25.95
CA PHE A 9 46.61 20.78 -26.42
C PHE A 9 45.67 20.22 -25.33
N LEU A 10 44.89 21.08 -24.68
CA LEU A 10 43.87 20.67 -23.70
C LEU A 10 42.58 20.28 -24.47
N ILE A 11 42.38 18.99 -24.70
CA ILE A 11 41.13 18.45 -25.28
C ILE A 11 40.11 18.37 -24.14
N ILE A 12 39.11 19.25 -24.15
CA ILE A 12 37.95 19.21 -23.25
C ILE A 12 37.06 18.06 -23.73
N ILE A 13 37.10 16.93 -23.01
CA ILE A 13 36.16 15.82 -23.20
C ILE A 13 34.87 16.21 -22.49
N LEU A 14 33.85 16.63 -23.26
CA LEU A 14 32.47 16.71 -22.80
C LEU A 14 31.95 15.28 -22.63
N SER A 15 32.13 14.73 -21.43
CA SER A 15 31.42 13.54 -20.99
C SER A 15 29.95 13.90 -20.88
N PHE A 16 29.14 13.53 -21.88
CA PHE A 16 27.71 13.35 -21.69
C PHE A 16 27.54 12.23 -20.66
N MET A 17 27.46 12.59 -19.37
CA MET A 17 26.71 11.78 -18.43
C MET A 17 25.28 11.81 -18.94
N ALA A 18 24.89 10.75 -19.65
CA ALA A 18 23.52 10.28 -19.65
C ALA A 18 23.20 9.98 -18.17
N CYS A 19 22.81 11.02 -17.44
CA CYS A 19 22.09 10.86 -16.20
C CYS A 19 20.79 10.19 -16.64
N SER A 20 20.70 8.88 -16.44
CA SER A 20 19.41 8.20 -16.41
C SER A 20 18.66 8.87 -15.27
N THR A 21 17.88 9.89 -15.61
CA THR A 21 16.85 10.42 -14.75
C THR A 21 15.92 9.24 -14.50
N GLN A 22 16.18 8.50 -13.43
CA GLN A 22 15.13 7.75 -12.76
C GLN A 22 14.05 8.79 -12.55
N ASN A 23 12.94 8.60 -13.24
CA ASN A 23 11.76 9.43 -13.08
C ASN A 23 11.53 9.53 -11.58
N GLU A 24 11.78 10.72 -11.03
CA GLU A 24 11.16 11.14 -9.78
C GLU A 24 9.66 11.14 -10.09
N VAL A 25 9.04 9.97 -9.89
CA VAL A 25 7.60 9.81 -9.84
C VAL A 25 7.17 10.69 -8.68
N GLY A 26 6.53 11.81 -9.02
CA GLY A 26 6.12 12.83 -8.07
C GLY A 26 5.28 12.22 -6.94
N THR A 27 5.66 12.53 -5.70
CA THR A 27 4.85 12.68 -4.48
C THR A 27 3.65 11.76 -4.16
N ASN A 28 3.43 10.64 -4.86
CA ASN A 28 2.27 9.77 -4.63
C ASN A 28 2.64 8.30 -4.31
N GLY A 29 3.91 8.05 -3.91
CA GLY A 29 4.40 6.75 -3.46
C GLY A 29 5.27 6.85 -2.21
N LEU A 30 4.82 7.59 -1.18
CA LEU A 30 5.64 8.21 -0.14
C LEU A 30 6.30 7.26 0.88
N ASN A 31 7.13 6.33 0.40
CA ASN A 31 8.57 6.27 0.69
C ASN A 31 9.27 5.11 -0.07
N GLY A 32 9.04 4.93 -1.38
CA GLY A 32 9.87 4.06 -2.23
C GLY A 32 9.24 2.75 -2.72
N GLY A 33 7.93 2.54 -2.50
CA GLY A 33 7.15 1.47 -3.11
C GLY A 33 6.41 1.94 -4.38
N ILE A 34 5.62 1.04 -4.98
CA ILE A 34 4.71 1.42 -6.08
C ILE A 34 3.72 2.50 -5.57
N GLY A 35 3.59 3.59 -6.32
CA GLY A 35 2.70 4.71 -6.00
C GLY A 35 1.23 4.31 -5.91
N ILE A 36 0.50 4.91 -4.96
CA ILE A 36 -0.93 4.67 -4.74
C ILE A 36 -1.73 5.10 -5.96
N ASP A 37 -1.33 6.18 -6.62
CA ASP A 37 -1.90 6.66 -7.88
C ASP A 37 -1.72 5.64 -9.01
N ILE A 38 -0.50 5.13 -9.20
CA ILE A 38 -0.19 4.10 -10.19
C ILE A 38 -1.00 2.83 -9.93
N LEU A 39 -1.15 2.41 -8.68
CA LEU A 39 -1.97 1.26 -8.31
C LEU A 39 -3.46 1.52 -8.56
N SER A 40 -3.94 2.70 -8.21
CA SER A 40 -5.35 3.09 -8.38
C SER A 40 -5.75 3.18 -9.85
N GLU A 41 -4.87 3.66 -10.73
CA GLU A 41 -5.08 3.67 -12.18
C GLU A 41 -5.23 2.27 -12.78
N ASN A 42 -4.82 1.22 -12.07
CA ASN A 42 -4.94 -0.17 -12.52
C ASN A 42 -6.25 -0.85 -12.09
N ILE A 43 -7.04 -0.22 -11.22
CA ILE A 43 -8.37 -0.71 -10.85
C ILE A 43 -9.27 -0.75 -12.10
N GLY A 44 -10.01 -1.86 -12.25
CA GLY A 44 -10.86 -2.16 -13.39
C GLY A 44 -10.14 -2.79 -14.60
N LYS A 45 -8.80 -2.81 -14.63
CA LYS A 45 -8.01 -3.44 -15.69
C LYS A 45 -7.80 -4.93 -15.42
N THR A 46 -7.59 -5.71 -16.48
CA THR A 46 -7.33 -7.15 -16.38
C THR A 46 -5.94 -7.43 -15.82
N LYS A 47 -5.73 -8.59 -15.20
CA LYS A 47 -4.45 -9.00 -14.63
C LYS A 47 -3.26 -8.84 -15.58
N GLU A 48 -3.41 -9.24 -16.83
CA GLU A 48 -2.36 -9.09 -17.84
C GLU A 48 -1.95 -7.62 -18.02
N VAL A 49 -2.93 -6.72 -18.10
CA VAL A 49 -2.68 -5.28 -18.27
C VAL A 49 -2.04 -4.70 -17.02
N VAL A 50 -2.50 -5.09 -15.83
CA VAL A 50 -1.92 -4.64 -14.56
C VAL A 50 -0.46 -5.10 -14.43
N PHE A 51 -0.18 -6.39 -14.67
CA PHE A 51 1.17 -6.93 -14.56
C PHE A 51 2.12 -6.27 -15.55
N LYS A 52 1.65 -6.01 -16.79
CA LYS A 52 2.43 -5.24 -17.76
C LYS A 52 2.68 -3.81 -17.30
N SER A 53 1.67 -3.11 -16.78
CA SER A 53 1.77 -1.74 -16.30
C SER A 53 2.77 -1.60 -15.14
N LEU A 54 2.80 -2.58 -14.25
CA LEU A 54 3.64 -2.58 -13.06
C LEU A 54 4.98 -3.30 -13.28
N ASN A 55 5.25 -3.77 -14.51
CA ASN A 55 6.42 -4.58 -14.85
C ASN A 55 6.60 -5.81 -13.92
N LEU A 56 5.48 -6.46 -13.59
CA LEU A 56 5.43 -7.64 -12.74
C LEU A 56 5.38 -8.90 -13.58
N LYS A 57 6.01 -9.96 -13.05
CA LYS A 57 5.93 -11.30 -13.62
C LYS A 57 5.59 -12.31 -12.51
N GLU A 58 4.54 -13.09 -12.74
CA GLU A 58 4.14 -14.17 -11.84
C GLU A 58 5.27 -15.18 -11.63
N GLY A 59 5.45 -15.63 -10.39
CA GLY A 59 6.55 -16.52 -9.96
C GLY A 59 7.90 -15.81 -9.80
N LYS A 60 8.09 -14.61 -10.39
CA LYS A 60 9.31 -13.81 -10.23
C LYS A 60 9.13 -12.71 -9.19
N ASN A 61 8.17 -11.82 -9.40
CA ASN A 61 7.94 -10.63 -8.58
C ASN A 61 6.69 -10.73 -7.72
N VAL A 62 5.74 -11.58 -8.13
CA VAL A 62 4.42 -11.71 -7.53
C VAL A 62 3.97 -13.17 -7.56
N GLU A 63 3.23 -13.59 -6.55
CA GLU A 63 2.68 -14.96 -6.43
C GLU A 63 1.21 -14.94 -6.06
N LEU A 64 0.45 -15.91 -6.58
CA LEU A 64 -0.93 -16.10 -6.16
C LEU A 64 -0.96 -16.51 -4.68
N SER A 65 -1.79 -15.84 -3.89
CA SER A 65 -1.98 -16.16 -2.48
C SER A 65 -2.72 -17.49 -2.32
N ASP A 66 -2.23 -18.32 -1.39
CA ASP A 66 -2.90 -19.52 -0.91
C ASP A 66 -4.03 -19.23 0.09
N LYS A 67 -4.03 -18.03 0.69
CA LYS A 67 -4.96 -17.62 1.75
C LYS A 67 -6.03 -16.63 1.28
N MET A 68 -5.76 -15.88 0.23
CA MET A 68 -6.65 -14.84 -0.29
C MET A 68 -6.98 -15.12 -1.76
N ALA A 69 -8.20 -15.60 -2.02
CA ALA A 69 -8.64 -15.95 -3.36
C ALA A 69 -8.55 -14.73 -4.30
N GLY A 70 -7.90 -14.93 -5.45
CA GLY A 70 -7.72 -13.87 -6.46
C GLY A 70 -6.71 -12.79 -6.08
N ALA A 71 -6.01 -12.92 -4.94
CA ALA A 71 -4.98 -11.98 -4.53
C ALA A 71 -3.60 -12.43 -4.99
N TYR A 72 -2.83 -11.50 -5.53
CA TYR A 72 -1.46 -11.70 -5.98
C TYR A 72 -0.52 -10.86 -5.11
N ILE A 73 0.32 -11.51 -4.31
CA ILE A 73 1.20 -10.87 -3.32
C ILE A 73 2.57 -10.63 -3.93
N LEU A 74 3.06 -9.39 -3.86
CA LEU A 74 4.42 -9.05 -4.25
C LEU A 74 5.41 -9.68 -3.27
N LYS A 75 6.52 -10.21 -3.81
CA LYS A 75 7.57 -10.83 -3.00
C LYS A 75 8.38 -9.81 -2.20
N ASP A 76 8.59 -8.64 -2.78
CA ASP A 76 9.32 -7.55 -2.14
C ASP A 76 8.34 -6.65 -1.39
N GLU A 77 8.69 -6.31 -0.14
CA GLU A 77 7.92 -5.37 0.66
C GLU A 77 7.85 -3.99 -0.01
N GLN A 78 6.73 -3.32 0.19
CA GLN A 78 6.41 -2.01 -0.35
C GLN A 78 6.29 -1.02 0.79
N LYS A 79 6.81 0.19 0.55
CA LYS A 79 6.77 1.28 1.52
C LYS A 79 5.40 1.96 1.51
N PHE A 80 4.77 2.04 2.67
CA PHE A 80 3.52 2.75 2.91
C PHE A 80 3.65 3.59 4.20
N TYR A 81 3.52 4.92 4.08
CA TYR A 81 3.76 5.88 5.19
C TYR A 81 5.09 5.66 5.96
N GLY A 82 6.15 5.29 5.23
CA GLY A 82 7.50 5.03 5.77
C GLY A 82 7.75 3.61 6.28
N GLU A 83 6.72 2.78 6.34
CA GLU A 83 6.76 1.41 6.86
C GLU A 83 6.78 0.38 5.74
N ASP A 84 7.47 -0.73 5.95
CA ASP A 84 7.42 -1.88 5.03
C ASP A 84 6.15 -2.71 5.26
N PHE A 85 5.46 -3.02 4.15
CA PHE A 85 4.24 -3.80 4.08
C PHE A 85 4.32 -4.80 2.92
N LEU A 86 3.68 -5.96 3.06
CA LEU A 86 3.34 -6.78 1.89
C LEU A 86 2.28 -6.06 1.06
N LEU A 87 2.40 -6.11 -0.27
CA LEU A 87 1.36 -5.58 -1.16
C LEU A 87 0.66 -6.70 -1.90
N ALA A 88 -0.66 -6.78 -1.74
CA ALA A 88 -1.53 -7.68 -2.47
C ALA A 88 -2.32 -6.92 -3.54
N LEU A 89 -2.30 -7.41 -4.78
CA LEU A 89 -3.16 -6.97 -5.88
C LEU A 89 -4.38 -7.90 -5.96
N ASN A 90 -5.59 -7.37 -5.86
CA ASN A 90 -6.79 -8.18 -5.74
C ASN A 90 -7.64 -8.16 -7.02
N PHE A 91 -7.89 -9.34 -7.58
CA PHE A 91 -8.62 -9.54 -8.83
C PHE A 91 -9.92 -10.32 -8.61
N ASP A 92 -10.96 -9.93 -9.34
CA ASP A 92 -12.23 -10.66 -9.35
C ASP A 92 -12.04 -11.99 -10.11
N ALA A 93 -12.38 -13.10 -9.45
CA ALA A 93 -12.18 -14.44 -10.01
C ALA A 93 -13.00 -14.72 -11.27
N ASN A 94 -14.08 -13.97 -11.52
CA ASN A 94 -14.99 -14.20 -12.64
C ASN A 94 -14.57 -13.44 -13.90
N ASN A 95 -13.99 -12.24 -13.75
CA ASN A 95 -13.70 -11.36 -14.87
C ASN A 95 -12.22 -10.92 -14.96
N ASP A 96 -11.38 -11.38 -14.04
CA ASP A 96 -9.93 -11.12 -13.97
C ASP A 96 -9.57 -9.64 -13.87
N LYS A 97 -10.51 -8.77 -13.49
CA LYS A 97 -10.27 -7.34 -13.29
C LYS A 97 -9.84 -7.05 -11.85
N MET A 98 -8.87 -6.17 -11.72
CA MET A 98 -8.42 -5.68 -10.42
C MET A 98 -9.54 -4.86 -9.78
N TYR A 99 -10.00 -5.23 -8.60
CA TYR A 99 -10.99 -4.45 -7.85
C TYR A 99 -10.37 -3.61 -6.73
N GLY A 100 -9.10 -3.85 -6.42
CA GLY A 100 -8.37 -3.10 -5.41
C GLY A 100 -6.99 -3.68 -5.11
N PHE A 101 -6.32 -3.09 -4.14
CA PHE A 101 -5.05 -3.55 -3.59
C PHE A 101 -5.03 -3.35 -2.07
N MET A 102 -4.14 -4.06 -1.39
CA MET A 102 -4.05 -4.05 0.07
C MET A 102 -2.61 -4.10 0.53
N TYR A 103 -2.24 -3.20 1.44
CA TYR A 103 -1.01 -3.29 2.21
C TYR A 103 -1.27 -4.12 3.47
N ILE A 104 -0.43 -5.12 3.78
CA ILE A 104 -0.60 -6.03 4.92
C ILE A 104 0.69 -6.07 5.74
N LYS A 105 0.56 -5.95 7.07
CA LYS A 105 1.67 -6.11 8.02
C LYS A 105 1.22 -6.88 9.25
N ASP A 106 1.98 -7.91 9.59
CA ASP A 106 1.72 -8.78 10.74
C ASP A 106 2.71 -8.48 11.87
N PHE A 107 2.20 -8.48 13.09
CA PHE A 107 2.94 -8.27 14.34
C PHE A 107 2.65 -9.45 15.28
N GLU A 108 3.48 -10.48 15.22
CA GLU A 108 3.31 -11.70 16.01
C GLU A 108 3.79 -11.49 17.46
N ASP A 109 5.03 -11.02 17.63
CA ASP A 109 5.68 -10.88 18.95
C ASP A 109 5.65 -9.46 19.54
N ASN A 110 5.20 -8.47 18.76
CA ASN A 110 5.24 -7.06 19.16
C ASN A 110 3.91 -6.35 18.90
N LEU A 111 2.92 -6.76 19.67
CA LEU A 111 1.56 -6.24 19.59
C LEU A 111 1.49 -4.72 19.85
N LYS A 112 2.40 -4.18 20.66
CA LYS A 112 2.45 -2.75 20.97
C LYS A 112 2.78 -1.93 19.72
N ASP A 113 3.71 -2.41 18.89
CA ASP A 113 4.06 -1.73 17.64
C ASP A 113 2.93 -1.82 16.62
N GLY A 114 2.23 -2.95 16.53
CA GLY A 114 1.03 -3.08 15.70
C GLY A 114 -0.08 -2.11 16.13
N TYR A 115 -0.32 -2.00 17.44
CA TYR A 115 -1.27 -1.03 17.99
C TYR A 115 -0.86 0.42 17.67
N ASN A 116 0.41 0.79 17.92
CA ASN A 116 0.91 2.14 17.66
C ASN A 116 0.85 2.49 16.18
N LEU A 117 1.23 1.57 15.30
CA LEU A 117 1.16 1.76 13.86
C LEU A 117 -0.28 1.95 13.40
N THR A 118 -1.23 1.19 13.94
CA THR A 118 -2.67 1.39 13.65
C THR A 118 -3.11 2.81 14.00
N LYS A 119 -2.76 3.32 15.18
CA LYS A 119 -3.11 4.69 15.59
C LYS A 119 -2.45 5.75 14.71
N LYS A 120 -1.18 5.55 14.33
CA LYS A 120 -0.45 6.44 13.42
C LYS A 120 -1.12 6.46 12.04
N LEU A 121 -1.41 5.30 11.46
CA LEU A 121 -2.06 5.20 10.15
C LEU A 121 -3.46 5.82 10.16
N TYR A 122 -4.23 5.64 11.23
CA TYR A 122 -5.52 6.32 11.38
C TYR A 122 -5.37 7.85 11.32
N GLN A 123 -4.39 8.41 12.03
CA GLN A 123 -4.13 9.86 11.98
C GLN A 123 -3.67 10.31 10.60
N ASP A 124 -2.76 9.56 9.99
CA ASP A 124 -2.20 9.84 8.66
C ASP A 124 -3.29 9.81 7.57
N LEU A 125 -4.17 8.80 7.58
CA LEU A 125 -5.29 8.67 6.65
C LEU A 125 -6.38 9.72 6.88
N THR A 126 -6.67 10.06 8.14
CA THR A 126 -7.63 11.14 8.47
C THR A 126 -7.10 12.51 8.03
N LYS A 127 -5.79 12.73 8.16
CA LYS A 127 -5.15 13.94 7.67
C LYS A 127 -5.22 14.05 6.14
N GLU A 128 -5.07 12.94 5.44
CA GLU A 128 -5.07 12.88 3.97
C GLU A 128 -6.47 13.00 3.38
N TYR A 129 -7.44 12.22 3.91
CA TYR A 129 -8.76 12.04 3.31
C TYR A 129 -9.90 12.70 4.08
N GLY A 130 -9.59 13.40 5.18
CA GLY A 130 -10.57 14.03 6.06
C GLY A 130 -11.24 13.03 7.01
N ASP A 131 -12.46 13.35 7.42
CA ASP A 131 -13.20 12.51 8.37
C ASP A 131 -13.60 11.17 7.74
N PRO A 132 -13.54 10.07 8.51
CA PRO A 132 -13.96 8.77 8.01
C PRO A 132 -15.48 8.71 7.78
N THR A 133 -15.85 7.82 6.86
CA THR A 133 -17.22 7.52 6.46
C THR A 133 -17.84 6.34 7.22
N THR A 134 -17.06 5.67 8.08
CA THR A 134 -17.58 4.61 8.96
C THR A 134 -18.67 5.19 9.86
N TYR A 135 -19.72 4.41 10.11
CA TYR A 135 -20.80 4.84 11.00
C TYR A 135 -20.24 5.22 12.39
N PRO A 136 -20.51 6.45 12.89
CA PRO A 136 -19.98 6.90 14.18
C PRO A 136 -20.33 5.99 15.35
N GLU A 137 -21.46 5.30 15.27
CA GLU A 137 -21.94 4.36 16.30
C GLU A 137 -21.31 2.97 16.20
N SER A 138 -20.47 2.70 15.20
CA SER A 138 -19.80 1.40 15.06
C SER A 138 -18.97 1.11 16.32
N PRO A 139 -19.21 0.00 17.04
CA PRO A 139 -18.40 -0.36 18.20
C PRO A 139 -16.99 -0.79 17.79
N ASN A 140 -16.82 -1.19 16.52
CA ASN A 140 -15.56 -1.66 15.95
C ASN A 140 -14.84 -0.56 15.16
N SER A 141 -15.02 0.71 15.52
CA SER A 141 -14.28 1.82 14.90
C SER A 141 -12.87 1.91 15.48
N ILE A 142 -11.89 2.26 14.66
CA ILE A 142 -10.50 2.45 15.10
C ILE A 142 -10.38 3.62 16.09
N SER A 143 -11.28 4.59 15.99
CA SER A 143 -11.38 5.70 16.95
C SER A 143 -11.71 5.23 18.37
N LYS A 144 -12.32 4.04 18.52
CA LYS A 144 -12.79 3.45 19.77
C LYS A 144 -11.96 2.25 20.24
N ILE A 145 -10.81 1.98 19.63
CA ILE A 145 -9.93 0.90 20.10
C ILE A 145 -9.58 1.17 21.57
N PRO A 146 -9.70 0.17 22.47
CA PRO A 146 -9.33 0.29 23.87
C PRO A 146 -7.81 0.51 24.03
N SER A 147 -7.32 0.63 25.27
CA SER A 147 -5.87 0.72 25.46
C SER A 147 -5.18 -0.57 24.98
N TYR A 148 -3.87 -0.49 24.73
CA TYR A 148 -3.08 -1.65 24.35
C TYR A 148 -3.20 -2.79 25.38
N GLU A 149 -3.16 -2.45 26.67
CA GLU A 149 -3.26 -3.39 27.80
C GLU A 149 -4.63 -4.06 27.86
N GLU A 150 -5.68 -3.35 27.44
CA GLU A 150 -7.06 -3.85 27.36
C GLU A 150 -7.32 -4.64 26.07
N LEU A 151 -6.50 -4.49 25.04
CA LEU A 151 -6.62 -5.21 23.77
C LEU A 151 -6.14 -6.67 23.89
N ALA A 152 -5.08 -6.89 24.69
CA ALA A 152 -4.43 -8.19 24.90
C ALA A 152 -5.26 -9.15 25.78
N THR A 153 -6.47 -9.48 25.30
CA THR A 153 -7.42 -10.40 25.92
C THR A 153 -7.40 -11.76 25.24
N ASP A 154 -8.14 -12.74 25.76
CA ASP A 154 -8.34 -14.05 25.13
C ASP A 154 -9.34 -14.02 23.95
N ARG A 155 -9.66 -12.84 23.41
CA ARG A 155 -10.70 -12.64 22.39
C ARG A 155 -10.13 -12.09 21.09
N ILE A 156 -10.61 -12.64 19.98
CA ILE A 156 -10.41 -12.06 18.67
C ILE A 156 -11.12 -10.70 18.63
N SER A 157 -10.39 -9.66 18.23
CA SER A 157 -10.91 -8.30 18.10
C SER A 157 -10.65 -7.77 16.70
N HIS A 158 -11.58 -6.98 16.17
CA HIS A 158 -11.48 -6.40 14.84
C HIS A 158 -12.00 -4.98 14.85
N TYR A 159 -11.18 -4.05 14.37
CA TYR A 159 -11.51 -2.65 14.26
C TYR A 159 -11.21 -2.15 12.86
N MET A 160 -12.06 -1.28 12.33
CA MET A 160 -11.89 -0.72 10.99
C MET A 160 -12.32 0.74 10.90
N GLU A 161 -11.74 1.43 9.94
CA GLU A 161 -12.16 2.76 9.55
C GLU A 161 -12.04 2.93 8.03
N THR A 162 -13.03 3.56 7.41
CA THR A 162 -13.09 3.74 5.96
C THR A 162 -13.18 5.21 5.59
N TRP A 163 -12.35 5.65 4.65
CA TRP A 163 -12.38 6.99 4.07
C TRP A 163 -12.72 6.93 2.59
N LYS A 164 -13.30 8.01 2.07
CA LYS A 164 -13.50 8.20 0.64
C LYS A 164 -12.23 8.82 0.05
N VAL A 165 -11.60 8.13 -0.90
CA VAL A 165 -10.43 8.67 -1.64
C VAL A 165 -10.93 9.57 -2.76
N ASN A 166 -11.91 9.08 -3.53
CA ASN A 166 -12.62 9.83 -4.56
C ASN A 166 -14.03 9.23 -4.78
N ASP A 167 -14.72 9.60 -5.86
CA ASP A 167 -16.08 9.10 -6.15
C ASP A 167 -16.17 7.61 -6.50
N GLU A 168 -15.04 6.96 -6.75
CA GLU A 168 -14.97 5.55 -7.18
C GLU A 168 -14.20 4.66 -6.21
N ILE A 169 -13.33 5.21 -5.35
CA ILE A 169 -12.40 4.47 -4.51
C ILE A 169 -12.57 4.87 -3.04
N SER A 170 -12.61 3.86 -2.16
CA SER A 170 -12.42 4.01 -0.73
C SER A 170 -11.11 3.40 -0.27
N VAL A 171 -10.59 3.92 0.85
CA VAL A 171 -9.53 3.27 1.62
C VAL A 171 -10.08 2.80 2.96
N THR A 172 -9.83 1.55 3.34
CA THR A 172 -10.18 0.99 4.64
C THR A 172 -8.91 0.60 5.38
N LEU A 173 -8.71 1.12 6.59
CA LEU A 173 -7.73 0.62 7.55
C LEU A 173 -8.44 -0.40 8.44
N GLU A 174 -7.85 -1.59 8.57
CA GLU A 174 -8.31 -2.64 9.47
C GLU A 174 -7.18 -3.03 10.43
N MET A 175 -7.53 -3.25 11.68
CA MET A 175 -6.69 -3.90 12.68
C MET A 175 -7.43 -5.11 13.23
N LYS A 176 -6.83 -6.29 13.07
CA LYS A 176 -7.33 -7.54 13.63
C LYS A 176 -6.34 -8.07 14.65
N TYR A 177 -6.81 -8.29 15.87
CA TYR A 177 -6.08 -9.01 16.91
C TYR A 177 -6.59 -10.44 17.02
N ILE A 178 -5.70 -11.41 17.02
CA ILE A 178 -5.99 -12.82 17.25
C ILE A 178 -5.08 -13.31 18.39
N PRO A 179 -5.64 -13.84 19.49
CA PRO A 179 -4.84 -14.44 20.57
C PRO A 179 -3.84 -15.46 20.02
N ASP A 180 -2.64 -15.49 20.59
CA ASP A 180 -1.52 -16.38 20.22
C ASP A 180 -1.01 -16.25 18.77
N THR A 181 -1.59 -15.38 17.95
CA THR A 181 -1.15 -15.09 16.57
C THR A 181 -0.63 -13.65 16.44
N GLY A 182 -1.31 -12.70 17.08
CA GLY A 182 -0.89 -11.31 17.15
C GLY A 182 -1.80 -10.34 16.40
N ILE A 183 -1.25 -9.20 15.96
CA ILE A 183 -1.99 -8.14 15.26
C ILE A 183 -1.68 -8.18 13.77
N ARG A 184 -2.72 -8.22 12.94
CA ARG A 184 -2.66 -7.93 11.52
C ARG A 184 -3.23 -6.54 11.25
N ILE A 185 -2.48 -5.72 10.53
CA ILE A 185 -2.93 -4.47 9.96
C ILE A 185 -3.12 -4.66 8.46
N ALA A 186 -4.26 -4.20 7.94
CA ALA A 186 -4.52 -4.14 6.51
C ALA A 186 -4.96 -2.73 6.10
N VAL A 187 -4.43 -2.22 4.99
CA VAL A 187 -4.91 -0.97 4.38
C VAL A 187 -5.33 -1.26 2.96
N GLN A 188 -6.63 -1.26 2.71
CA GLN A 188 -7.23 -1.66 1.44
C GLN A 188 -7.75 -0.47 0.67
N TYR A 189 -7.27 -0.30 -0.56
CA TYR A 189 -7.87 0.60 -1.54
C TYR A 189 -8.70 -0.24 -2.50
N ALA A 190 -9.98 0.05 -2.64
CA ALA A 190 -10.87 -0.72 -3.49
C ALA A 190 -11.99 0.13 -4.09
N VAL A 191 -12.58 -0.37 -5.17
CA VAL A 191 -13.80 0.23 -5.73
C VAL A 191 -14.87 0.35 -4.64
N LEU A 192 -15.52 1.51 -4.60
CA LEU A 192 -16.69 1.73 -3.77
C LEU A 192 -17.77 0.75 -4.23
N VAL A 193 -18.12 -0.19 -3.36
CA VAL A 193 -19.33 -1.00 -3.58
C VAL A 193 -20.51 -0.05 -3.38
N PRO A 194 -21.38 0.17 -4.40
CA PRO A 194 -22.52 1.05 -4.25
C PRO A 194 -23.37 0.56 -3.08
N THR A 195 -23.62 1.42 -2.10
CA THR A 195 -24.64 1.18 -1.08
C THR A 195 -26.01 1.38 -1.73
N THR A 196 -26.44 0.44 -2.57
CA THR A 196 -27.79 0.45 -3.12
C THR A 196 -28.78 0.16 -2.01
N ARG A 197 -29.16 1.22 -1.28
CA ARG A 197 -30.50 1.31 -0.71
C ARG A 197 -31.42 1.78 -1.83
N THR A 198 -31.68 0.90 -2.80
CA THR A 198 -32.90 1.00 -3.60
C THR A 198 -34.06 0.71 -2.65
N ARG A 199 -34.59 1.77 -2.02
CA ARG A 199 -35.97 1.75 -1.54
C ARG A 199 -36.85 1.68 -2.80
N GLY A 200 -37.37 0.50 -3.08
CA GLY A 200 -38.63 0.37 -3.81
C GLY A 200 -39.79 0.90 -2.97
#